data_AF-W8VHP2-F1
#
_entry.id   AF-W8VHP2-F1
#
_cell.length_a   1.000
_cell.length_b   1.000
_cell.length_c   1.000
_cell.angle_alpha   90.00
_cell.angle_beta   90.00
_cell.angle_gamma   90.00
#
_symmetry.space_group_name_H-M   'P 1'
#
loop_
_entity.id
_entity.type
_entity.pdbx_description
1 polymer ?
#
loop_
_entity_poly.entity_id
_entity_poly.type
_entity_poly.pdbx_seq_one_letter_code
_entity_poly.pdbx_strand_id
1 'polypeptide(L)'
;MSAEKAKYRVLRLSHIHNNLWPEGSEIEYDGVPGSALEPLNEAAKEAKAKATQKVVAPAVVKPEPLNEGGGGDDELDKLREEYELLFNEKPHHNTKAETLREKIAEKRKDLGV
;
A
#
# COMPACT_ATOMS: atom_id res chain seq x y z
N MET A 1 28.70 -19.02 -12.84
CA MET A 1 28.79 -17.86 -11.94
C MET A 1 27.62 -17.97 -10.99
N SER A 2 27.86 -18.27 -9.71
CA SER A 2 26.81 -18.52 -8.73
C SER A 2 25.95 -17.28 -8.57
N ALA A 3 24.71 -17.33 -9.07
CA ALA A 3 23.73 -16.30 -8.81
C ALA A 3 23.39 -16.37 -7.32
N GLU A 4 23.99 -15.49 -6.52
CA GLU A 4 23.54 -15.27 -5.15
C GLU A 4 22.09 -14.80 -5.22
N LYS A 5 21.17 -15.73 -4.96
CA LYS A 5 19.74 -15.46 -5.08
C LYS A 5 19.37 -14.31 -4.16
N ALA A 6 18.72 -13.30 -4.70
CA ALA A 6 18.32 -12.13 -3.93
C ALA A 6 17.23 -12.55 -2.92
N LYS A 7 17.54 -12.47 -1.62
CA LYS A 7 16.62 -12.85 -0.53
C LYS A 7 15.97 -11.62 0.06
N TYR A 8 14.68 -11.72 0.29
CA TYR A 8 13.87 -10.64 0.83
C TYR A 8 13.01 -11.12 1.97
N ARG A 9 12.82 -10.24 2.95
CA ARG A 9 11.78 -10.37 3.95
C ARG A 9 10.57 -9.56 3.51
N VAL A 10 9.42 -10.21 3.49
CA VAL A 10 8.15 -9.57 3.19
C VAL A 10 7.76 -8.72 4.39
N LEU A 11 7.65 -7.41 4.24
CA LEU A 11 7.22 -6.51 5.31
C LEU A 11 5.70 -6.41 5.43
N ARG A 12 4.99 -6.64 4.33
CA ARG A 12 3.53 -6.60 4.22
C ARG A 12 3.08 -7.59 3.15
N LEU A 13 1.86 -8.12 3.27
CA LEU A 13 1.25 -9.07 2.33
C LEU A 13 1.60 -8.72 0.87
N SER A 14 2.41 -9.57 0.21
CA SER A 14 2.99 -9.28 -1.09
C SER A 14 2.80 -10.43 -2.07
N HIS A 15 2.38 -10.12 -3.29
CA HIS A 15 2.18 -11.10 -4.35
C HIS A 15 3.49 -11.28 -5.13
N ILE A 16 4.14 -12.45 -4.97
CA ILE A 16 5.47 -12.73 -5.51
C ILE A 16 5.47 -14.16 -6.07
N HIS A 17 5.99 -14.33 -7.30
CA HIS A 17 5.98 -15.62 -8.00
C HIS A 17 4.59 -16.27 -8.09
N ASN A 18 3.56 -15.46 -8.37
CA ASN A 18 2.18 -15.91 -8.45
C ASN A 18 1.62 -16.51 -7.15
N ASN A 19 2.29 -16.23 -6.03
CA ASN A 19 1.93 -16.66 -4.69
C ASN A 19 1.88 -15.46 -3.73
N LEU A 20 0.91 -15.46 -2.81
CA LEU A 20 0.72 -14.38 -1.85
C LEU A 20 1.47 -14.72 -0.56
N TRP A 21 2.47 -13.91 -0.22
CA TRP A 21 3.31 -14.13 0.95
C TRP A 21 2.88 -13.22 2.11
N PRO A 22 2.67 -13.77 3.31
CA PRO A 22 2.35 -12.98 4.49
C PRO A 22 3.57 -12.19 4.98
N GLU A 23 3.30 -11.14 5.75
CA GLU A 23 4.35 -10.36 6.42
C GLU A 23 5.24 -11.24 7.30
N GLY A 24 6.52 -10.90 7.35
CA GLY A 24 7.57 -11.67 8.02
C GLY A 24 8.15 -12.83 7.19
N SER A 25 7.55 -13.22 6.07
CA SER A 25 8.04 -14.35 5.25
C SER A 25 9.35 -14.03 4.54
N GLU A 26 10.27 -15.00 4.51
CA GLU A 26 11.51 -14.90 3.73
C GLU A 26 11.35 -15.58 2.37
N ILE A 27 11.65 -14.85 1.31
CA ILE A 27 11.47 -15.29 -0.07
C ILE A 27 12.68 -14.96 -0.93
N GLU A 28 12.93 -15.79 -1.94
CA GLU A 28 13.94 -15.54 -2.97
C GLU A 28 13.25 -14.87 -4.17
N TYR A 29 13.74 -13.71 -4.61
CA TYR A 29 13.13 -12.95 -5.71
C TYR A 29 14.17 -12.24 -6.57
N ASP A 30 14.43 -12.73 -7.77
CA ASP A 30 15.42 -12.13 -8.68
C ASP A 30 14.89 -10.91 -9.48
N GLY A 31 13.72 -10.37 -9.11
CA GLY A 31 13.07 -9.25 -9.81
C GLY A 31 13.32 -7.88 -9.17
N VAL A 32 12.46 -6.90 -9.48
CA VAL A 32 12.56 -5.52 -8.96
C VAL A 32 11.83 -5.46 -7.60
N PRO A 33 12.54 -5.46 -6.46
CA PRO A 33 11.87 -5.49 -5.17
C PRO A 33 11.18 -4.16 -4.90
N GLY A 34 9.90 -4.23 -4.55
CA GLY A 34 9.12 -3.06 -4.15
C GLY A 34 9.42 -2.64 -2.71
N SER A 35 8.79 -1.55 -2.27
CA SER A 35 8.88 -1.06 -0.88
C SER A 35 8.35 -2.06 0.15
N ALA A 36 7.57 -3.05 -0.28
CA ALA A 36 7.02 -4.13 0.54
C ALA A 36 8.05 -5.24 0.87
N LEU A 37 9.20 -5.24 0.22
CA LEU A 37 10.24 -6.26 0.37
C LEU A 37 11.50 -5.63 0.97
N GLU A 38 11.97 -6.19 2.08
CA GLU A 38 13.22 -5.80 2.72
C GLU A 38 14.34 -6.72 2.26
N PRO A 39 15.43 -6.18 1.68
CA PRO A 39 16.53 -7.00 1.21
C PRO A 39 17.29 -7.58 2.40
N LEU A 40 17.44 -8.90 2.42
CA LEU A 40 18.15 -9.63 3.47
C LEU A 40 19.61 -9.92 3.10
N ASN A 41 19.97 -9.83 1.82
CA ASN A 41 21.34 -9.99 1.35
C ASN A 41 21.80 -8.81 0.47
N GLU A 42 23.11 -8.72 0.25
CA GLU A 42 23.74 -7.66 -0.54
C GLU A 42 23.21 -7.65 -1.99
N ALA A 43 23.01 -8.82 -2.61
CA ALA A 43 22.39 -8.95 -3.92
C ALA A 43 20.98 -8.33 -3.98
N ALA A 44 20.15 -8.59 -2.96
CA ALA A 44 18.81 -8.01 -2.86
C ALA A 44 18.83 -6.50 -2.64
N LYS A 45 19.82 -6.02 -1.88
CA LYS A 45 20.00 -4.61 -1.54
C LYS A 45 20.45 -3.81 -2.76
N GLU A 46 21.33 -4.35 -3.58
CA GLU A 46 21.71 -3.77 -4.87
C GLU A 46 20.52 -3.71 -5.84
N ALA A 47 19.73 -4.77 -5.93
CA ALA A 47 18.52 -4.79 -6.76
C ALA A 47 17.48 -3.76 -6.28
N LYS A 48 17.29 -3.59 -4.96
CA LYS A 48 16.41 -2.57 -4.39
C LYS A 48 16.95 -1.16 -4.57
N ALA A 49 18.25 -0.96 -4.45
CA ALA A 49 18.88 0.34 -4.71
C ALA A 49 18.67 0.75 -6.18
N LYS A 50 18.91 -0.17 -7.13
CA LYS A 50 18.66 0.06 -8.57
C LYS A 50 17.17 0.31 -8.87
N ALA A 51 16.26 -0.39 -8.19
CA ALA A 51 14.82 -0.17 -8.28
C ALA A 51 14.41 1.22 -7.78
N THR A 52 14.92 1.62 -6.62
CA THR A 52 14.60 2.91 -5.98
C THR A 52 15.18 4.08 -6.77
N GLN A 53 16.39 3.93 -7.32
CA GLN A 53 17.06 4.97 -8.09
C GLN A 53 16.36 5.28 -9.42
N LYS A 54 15.60 4.33 -9.98
CA LYS A 54 14.78 4.57 -11.19
C LYS A 54 13.52 5.41 -10.92
N VAL A 55 13.18 5.65 -9.66
CA VAL A 55 12.01 6.46 -9.24
C VAL A 55 12.43 7.87 -8.77
N VAL A 56 13.71 8.22 -8.81
CA VAL A 56 14.17 9.56 -8.41
C VAL A 56 14.67 10.35 -9.61
N ALA A 57 13.79 11.22 -10.13
CA ALA A 57 14.17 12.49 -10.72
C ALA A 57 13.09 13.53 -10.36
N PRO A 58 13.47 14.78 -10.06
CA PRO A 58 14.24 15.27 -8.93
C PRO A 58 13.34 16.03 -7.93
N ALA A 59 13.95 16.54 -6.86
CA ALA A 59 13.33 17.32 -5.78
C ALA A 59 12.40 18.47 -6.24
N VAL A 60 11.36 18.76 -5.44
CA VAL A 60 10.95 20.08 -4.88
C VAL A 60 9.49 20.02 -4.37
N VAL A 61 9.19 20.73 -3.26
CA VAL A 61 7.88 21.12 -2.68
C VAL A 61 7.16 20.12 -1.72
N LYS A 62 7.16 20.42 -0.40
CA LYS A 62 5.90 20.40 0.38
C LYS A 62 5.14 21.68 0.00
N PRO A 63 3.80 21.77 -0.14
CA PRO A 63 2.73 20.82 0.20
C PRO A 63 1.71 20.61 -0.97
N GLU A 64 0.59 19.94 -0.67
CA GLU A 64 -0.72 20.00 -1.37
C GLU A 64 -1.08 19.02 -2.51
N PRO A 65 -2.39 18.69 -2.60
CA PRO A 65 -2.92 17.45 -3.15
C PRO A 65 -3.31 17.63 -4.62
N LEU A 66 -2.86 16.73 -5.48
CA LEU A 66 -3.37 16.61 -6.84
C LEU A 66 -4.54 15.61 -6.84
N ASN A 67 -5.69 16.08 -6.36
CA ASN A 67 -6.99 15.54 -6.75
C ASN A 67 -7.60 16.50 -7.77
N GLU A 68 -7.28 16.33 -9.05
CA GLU A 68 -8.13 16.85 -10.13
C GLU A 68 -9.07 15.72 -10.56
N GLY A 69 -10.24 15.70 -9.91
CA GLY A 69 -11.28 14.69 -10.10
C GLY A 69 -12.72 15.19 -9.93
N GLY A 70 -12.95 16.48 -9.65
CA GLY A 70 -14.25 17.13 -9.87
C GLY A 70 -15.34 16.87 -8.82
N GLY A 71 -15.44 17.77 -7.84
CA GLY A 71 -16.72 18.27 -7.28
C GLY A 71 -17.69 17.30 -6.59
N GLY A 72 -17.35 16.01 -6.47
CA GLY A 72 -18.12 15.00 -5.74
C GLY A 72 -17.28 14.14 -4.78
N ASP A 73 -15.96 14.32 -4.79
CA ASP A 73 -15.02 13.54 -3.97
C ASP A 73 -14.95 13.99 -2.52
N ASP A 74 -15.26 15.26 -2.18
CA ASP A 74 -15.18 15.74 -0.79
C ASP A 74 -16.08 14.95 0.18
N GLU A 75 -17.28 14.56 -0.27
CA GLU A 75 -18.21 13.75 0.52
C GLU A 75 -17.72 12.29 0.60
N LEU A 76 -17.14 11.80 -0.48
CA LEU A 76 -16.63 10.43 -0.59
C LEU A 76 -15.35 10.24 0.22
N ASP A 77 -14.47 11.24 0.26
CA ASP A 77 -13.26 11.26 1.07
C ASP A 77 -13.59 11.37 2.57
N LYS A 78 -14.55 12.22 2.96
CA LYS A 78 -15.05 12.23 4.36
C LYS A 78 -15.61 10.87 4.79
N LEU A 79 -16.37 10.22 3.91
CA LEU A 79 -16.89 8.88 4.16
C LEU A 79 -15.76 7.83 4.24
N ARG A 80 -14.66 8.00 3.50
CA ARG A 80 -13.50 7.11 3.61
C ARG A 80 -12.77 7.28 4.93
N GLU A 81 -12.54 8.53 5.35
CA GLU A 81 -11.90 8.85 6.63
C GLU A 81 -12.73 8.35 7.82
N GLU A 82 -14.04 8.56 7.79
CA GLU A 82 -14.93 8.15 8.86
C GLU A 82 -15.08 6.62 8.93
N TYR A 83 -15.08 5.94 7.78
CA TYR A 83 -15.00 4.48 7.72
C TYR A 83 -13.68 3.97 8.30
N GLU A 84 -12.55 4.57 7.92
CA GLU A 84 -11.24 4.21 8.45
C GLU A 84 -11.16 4.42 9.97
N LEU A 85 -11.78 5.47 10.51
CA LEU A 85 -11.87 5.71 11.96
C LEU A 85 -12.73 4.65 12.69
N LEU A 86 -13.86 4.26 12.10
CA LEU A 86 -14.82 3.33 12.74
C LEU A 86 -14.41 1.86 12.61
N PHE A 87 -13.80 1.49 11.49
CA PHE A 87 -13.38 0.12 11.18
C PHE A 87 -11.89 -0.10 11.37
N ASN A 88 -11.11 0.96 11.56
CA ASN A 88 -9.64 0.92 11.62
C ASN A 88 -9.02 0.26 10.37
N GLU A 89 -9.74 0.33 9.25
CA GLU A 89 -9.44 -0.36 7.99
C GLU A 89 -9.78 0.56 6.81
N LYS A 90 -8.88 0.64 5.82
CA LYS A 90 -9.10 1.51 4.67
C LYS A 90 -10.15 0.92 3.73
N PRO A 91 -11.23 1.64 3.44
CA PRO A 91 -12.20 1.16 2.48
C PRO A 91 -11.59 1.09 1.07
N HIS A 92 -12.06 0.15 0.26
CA HIS A 92 -11.52 -0.07 -1.08
C HIS A 92 -11.69 1.20 -1.93
N HIS A 93 -10.68 1.59 -2.73
CA HIS A 93 -10.72 2.82 -3.53
C HIS A 93 -11.92 2.88 -4.49
N ASN A 94 -12.39 1.71 -4.93
CA ASN A 94 -13.57 1.53 -5.77
C ASN A 94 -14.92 1.47 -5.02
N THR A 95 -14.93 1.64 -3.69
CA THR A 95 -16.16 1.65 -2.89
C THR A 95 -16.91 2.96 -3.12
N LYS A 96 -18.20 2.86 -3.42
CA LYS A 96 -19.06 4.03 -3.63
C LYS A 96 -19.42 4.69 -2.30
N ALA A 97 -19.71 5.99 -2.34
CA ALA A 97 -20.19 6.76 -1.19
C ALA A 97 -21.41 6.12 -0.50
N GLU A 98 -22.37 5.61 -1.27
CA GLU A 98 -23.57 4.95 -0.72
C GLU A 98 -23.20 3.77 0.20
N THR A 99 -22.30 2.90 -0.25
CA THR A 99 -21.86 1.72 0.51
C THR A 99 -21.03 2.10 1.73
N LEU A 100 -20.17 3.12 1.62
CA LEU A 100 -19.41 3.64 2.75
C LEU A 100 -20.35 4.18 3.82
N ARG A 101 -21.32 5.00 3.42
CA ARG A 101 -22.29 5.62 4.31
C ARG A 101 -23.16 4.60 5.03
N GLU A 102 -23.60 3.56 4.33
CA GLU A 102 -24.39 2.46 4.91
C GLU A 102 -23.57 1.72 5.98
N LYS A 103 -22.32 1.34 5.67
CA LYS A 103 -21.44 0.65 6.64
C LYS A 103 -21.06 1.53 7.83
N ILE A 104 -20.80 2.81 7.61
CA ILE A 104 -20.52 3.79 8.67
C ILE A 104 -21.72 3.91 9.61
N ALA A 105 -22.94 4.05 9.05
CA ALA A 105 -24.15 4.18 9.83
C ALA A 105 -24.47 2.91 10.63
N GLU A 106 -24.31 1.74 10.01
CA GLU A 106 -24.45 0.44 10.68
C GLU A 106 -23.45 0.31 11.83
N LYS A 107 -22.19 0.72 11.61
CA LYS A 107 -21.15 0.64 12.63
C LYS A 107 -21.36 1.63 13.77
N ARG A 108 -21.83 2.85 13.49
CA ARG A 108 -22.21 3.82 14.52
C ARG A 108 -23.36 3.28 15.38
N LYS A 109 -24.36 2.67 14.75
CA LYS A 109 -25.49 2.03 15.44
C LYS A 109 -25.04 0.84 16.30
N ASP A 110 -24.12 0.03 15.81
CA ASP A 110 -23.50 -1.10 16.52
C ASP A 110 -22.67 -0.64 17.73
N LEU A 111 -21.93 0.47 17.57
CA LEU A 111 -21.14 1.09 18.64
C LEU A 111 -21.99 1.94 19.61
N GLY A 112 -23.29 2.13 19.32
CA GLY A 112 -24.20 2.90 20.16
C GLY A 112 -23.88 4.40 20.23
N VAL A 113 -23.22 4.95 19.19
CA VAL A 113 -22.86 6.37 19.04
C VAL A 113 -23.92 7.12 18.25
#